data_AF-A0A0B7MLH7-F1
#
_entry.id   AF-A0A0B7MLH7-F1
#
_cell.length_a   1.000
_cell.length_b   1.000
_cell.length_c   1.000
_cell.angle_alpha   90.00
_cell.angle_beta   90.00
_cell.angle_gamma   90.00
#
_symmetry.space_group_name_H-M   'P 1'
#
loop_
_entity.id
_entity.type
_entity.pdbx_description
1 polymer ?
#
loop_
_entity_poly.entity_id
_entity_poly.type
_entity_poly.pdbx_seq_one_letter_code
_entity_poly.pdbx_strand_id
1 'polypeptide(L)' 'MIPSLLFSDSALQLIYSATQGIHRLINHICTYALYDAQQRGSDVVEDKDIGRILADMERQRGTGRGKVIKG' A
#
# COMPACT_ATOMS: atom_id res chain seq x y z
N MET A 1 24.58 2.11 9.56
CA MET A 1 23.82 2.99 8.64
C MET A 1 22.39 2.50 8.66
N ILE A 2 21.41 3.35 8.97
CA ILE A 2 20.00 2.98 8.79
C ILE A 2 19.74 3.14 7.29
N PRO A 3 19.29 2.10 6.56
CA PRO A 3 19.02 2.22 5.14
C PRO A 3 17.95 3.31 4.92
N SER A 4 18.23 4.23 4.00
CA SER A 4 17.26 5.24 3.60
C SER A 4 16.27 4.59 2.63
N LEU A 5 15.09 4.26 3.13
CA LEU A 5 13.99 3.79 2.28
C LEU A 5 13.42 4.96 1.48
N LEU A 6 13.45 4.83 0.15
CA LEU A 6 12.93 5.84 -0.76
C LEU A 6 11.74 5.30 -1.54
N PHE A 7 10.77 6.16 -1.80
CA PHE A 7 9.75 5.87 -2.79
C PHE A 7 10.25 6.33 -4.15
N SER A 8 10.05 5.49 -5.17
CA SER A 8 10.16 5.94 -6.55
C SER A 8 9.08 6.99 -6.85
N ASP A 9 9.37 7.91 -7.78
CA ASP A 9 8.40 8.95 -8.18
C ASP A 9 7.10 8.34 -8.70
N SER A 10 7.19 7.24 -9.47
CA SER A 10 6.03 6.52 -9.99
C SER A 10 5.18 5.89 -8.87
N ALA A 11 5.81 5.36 -7.81
CA ALA A 11 5.09 4.85 -6.64
C ALA A 11 4.35 5.99 -5.92
N LEU A 12 4.97 7.17 -5.78
CA LEU A 12 4.32 8.34 -5.19
C LEU A 12 3.10 8.80 -6.02
N GLN A 13 3.22 8.83 -7.35
CA GLN A 13 2.10 9.15 -8.24
C GLN A 13 0.96 8.14 -8.10
N LEU A 14 1.29 6.84 -8.02
CA LEU A 14 0.30 5.79 -7.83
C LEU A 14 -0.43 5.89 -6.48
N ILE A 15 0.30 6.18 -5.40
CA ILE A 15 -0.28 6.43 -4.07
C ILE A 15 -1.21 7.65 -4.12
N TYR A 16 -0.77 8.75 -4.71
CA TYR A 16 -1.60 9.96 -4.80
C TYR A 16 -2.86 9.70 -5.62
N SER A 17 -2.74 9.01 -6.76
CA SER A 17 -3.87 8.62 -7.61
C SER A 17 -4.86 7.70 -6.88
N ALA A 18 -4.37 6.69 -6.14
CA ALA A 18 -5.25 5.77 -5.41
C ALA A 18 -5.94 6.42 -4.20
N THR A 19 -5.31 7.42 -3.58
CA THR A 19 -5.80 8.04 -2.33
C THR A 19 -6.50 9.37 -2.54
N GLN A 20 -6.36 9.98 -3.71
CA GLN A 20 -6.86 11.32 -4.03
C GLN A 20 -6.41 12.38 -2.99
N GLY A 21 -5.20 12.23 -2.47
CA GLY A 21 -4.64 13.16 -1.48
C GLY A 21 -5.12 12.97 -0.03
N ILE A 22 -5.92 11.94 0.27
CA ILE A 22 -6.41 11.69 1.63
C ILE A 22 -5.23 11.26 2.52
N HIS A 23 -4.76 12.18 3.38
CA HIS A 23 -3.60 11.99 4.26
C HIS A 23 -3.63 10.69 5.06
N ARG A 24 -4.80 10.30 5.59
CA ARG A 24 -4.94 9.05 6.37
C ARG A 24 -4.65 7.81 5.54
N LEU A 25 -5.09 7.79 4.28
CA LEU A 25 -4.84 6.67 3.37
C LEU A 25 -3.39 6.66 2.89
N ILE A 26 -2.83 7.84 2.58
CA ILE A 26 -1.41 8.00 2.24
C ILE A 26 -0.55 7.42 3.36
N ASN A 27 -0.75 7.87 4.59
CA ASN A 27 0.00 7.39 5.75
C ASN A 27 -0.14 5.88 5.91
N HIS A 28 -1.35 5.34 5.77
CA HIS A 28 -1.58 3.91 5.90
C HIS A 28 -0.78 3.11 4.86
N ILE A 29 -0.85 3.49 3.58
CA ILE A 29 -0.14 2.80 2.50
C ILE A 29 1.37 2.97 2.65
N CYS A 30 1.85 4.18 2.89
CA CYS A 30 3.28 4.45 3.05
C CYS A 30 3.89 3.66 4.21
N THR A 31 3.22 3.61 5.37
CA THR A 31 3.69 2.84 6.52
C THR A 31 3.80 1.36 6.17
N TYR A 32 2.79 0.76 5.55
CA TYR A 32 2.85 -0.65 5.13
C TYR A 32 3.97 -0.91 4.13
N ALA A 33 4.12 -0.04 3.13
CA ALA A 33 5.15 -0.17 2.11
C ALA A 33 6.57 -0.09 2.68
N LEU A 34 6.81 0.82 3.63
CA LEU A 34 8.11 0.95 4.30
C LEU A 34 8.45 -0.28 5.14
N TYR A 35 7.49 -0.79 5.93
CA TYR A 35 7.71 -2.01 6.72
C TYR A 35 8.01 -3.22 5.83
N ASP A 36 7.27 -3.38 4.75
CA ASP A 36 7.45 -4.49 3.82
C ASP A 36 8.77 -4.39 3.04
N ALA A 37 9.16 -3.19 2.60
CA ALA A 37 10.46 -2.96 1.98
C ALA A 37 11.62 -3.29 2.95
N GLN A 38 11.51 -2.84 4.20
CA GLN A 38 12.50 -3.15 5.23
C GLN A 38 12.62 -4.66 5.49
N GLN A 39 11.50 -5.38 5.56
CA GLN A 39 11.50 -6.84 5.77
C GLN A 39 12.15 -7.60 4.59
N ARG A 40 12.02 -7.08 3.37
CA ARG A 40 12.65 -7.66 2.17
C ARG A 40 14.09 -7.20 1.96
N GLY A 41 14.59 -6.25 2.75
CA GLY A 41 15.90 -5.64 2.53
C GLY A 41 15.97 -4.82 1.24
N SER A 42 14.86 -4.25 0.78
CA SER A 42 14.81 -3.36 -0.37
C SER A 42 14.97 -1.91 0.08
N ASP A 43 15.86 -1.16 -0.57
CA ASP A 43 16.05 0.27 -0.29
C ASP A 43 15.04 1.18 -1.02
N VAL A 44 14.32 0.63 -2.01
CA VAL A 44 13.36 1.37 -2.84
C VAL A 44 11.99 0.70 -2.81
N VAL A 45 10.95 1.52 -2.67
CA VAL A 45 9.54 1.16 -2.86
C VAL A 45 9.14 1.50 -4.29
N GLU A 46 8.75 0.47 -5.04
CA GLU A 46 8.34 0.57 -6.44
C GLU A 46 6.82 0.40 -6.60
N ASP A 47 6.31 0.71 -7.79
CA ASP A 47 4.89 0.59 -8.16
C ASP A 47 4.31 -0.78 -7.86
N LYS A 48 5.10 -1.86 -8.05
CA LYS A 48 4.68 -3.25 -7.78
C LYS A 48 4.33 -3.48 -6.31
N ASP A 49 5.03 -2.78 -5.41
CA ASP A 49 4.83 -2.90 -3.97
C ASP A 49 3.52 -2.22 -3.55
N ILE A 50 3.30 -1.02 -4.11
CA ILE A 50 2.05 -0.26 -3.91
C ILE A 50 0.86 -0.99 -4.53
N GLY A 51 1.01 -1.51 -5.75
CA GLY A 51 -0.03 -2.28 -6.45
C GLY A 51 -0.50 -3.49 -5.64
N ARG A 52 0.43 -4.21 -4.98
CA ARG A 52 0.08 -5.33 -4.10
C ARG A 52 -0.71 -4.87 -2.88
N ILE A 53 -0.28 -3.79 -2.21
CA ILE A 53 -0.99 -3.23 -1.05
C ILE A 53 -2.41 -2.80 -1.43
N LEU A 54 -2.58 -2.11 -2.56
CA LEU A 54 -3.90 -1.70 -3.05
C LEU A 54 -4.80 -2.90 -3.35
N ALA A 55 -4.25 -3.96 -3.97
CA ALA A 55 -4.99 -5.18 -4.23
C ALA A 55 -5.38 -5.93 -2.95
N ASP A 56 -4.55 -5.90 -1.90
CA ASP A 56 -4.90 -6.43 -0.57
C ASP A 56 -6.00 -5.61 0.10
N MET A 57 -5.91 -4.29 0.05
CA MET A 57 -6.93 -3.39 0.59
C MET A 57 -8.30 -3.59 -0.07
N GLU A 58 -8.34 -3.76 -1.39
CA GLU A 58 -9.60 -4.00 -2.12
C GLU A 58 -10.21 -5.35 -1.75
N ARG A 59 -9.38 -6.39 -1.58
CA ARG A 59 -9.84 -7.70 -1.09
C ARG A 59 -10.44 -7.62 0.31
N GLN A 60 -9.84 -6.84 1.22
CA GLN A 60 -10.38 -6.62 2.56
C GLN A 60 -11.71 -5.85 2.56
N ARG A 61 -11.91 -4.95 1.58
CA ARG A 61 -13.20 -4.26 1.38
C ARG A 61 -14.28 -5.22 0.90
N GLY A 62 -13.93 -6.17 0.03
CA GLY A 62 -14.84 -7.19 -0.49
C GLY A 62 -15.28 -8.25 0.52
N THR A 63 -14.44 -8.60 1.50
CA THR A 63 -14.78 -9.60 2.53
C THR A 63 -15.71 -9.07 3.62
N GLY A 64 -15.81 -7.74 3.79
CA GLY A 64 -16.68 -7.09 4.78
C GLY A 64 -18.16 -6.92 4.38
N ARG A 65 -18.52 -7.14 3.11
CA ARG A 65 -19.90 -6.91 2.60
C ARG A 65 -20.54 -8.12 1.89
N GLY A 66 -20.00 -9.32 2.07
CA GLY A 66 -20.36 -10.48 1.24
C GLY A 66 -20.73 -11.76 1.97
N LYS A 67 -21.03 -11.74 3.28
CA LYS A 67 -21.52 -12.94 3.97
C LYS A 67 -23.01 -12.80 4.32
N VAL A 68 -23.85 -12.69 3.29
CA VAL A 68 -25.23 -13.19 3.41
C VAL A 68 -25.11 -14.70 3.41
N ILE A 69 -25.03 -15.26 4.61
CA ILE A 69 -25.35 -16.66 4.86
C ILE A 69 -26.79 -16.88 4.36
N LYS A 70 -26.92 -17.48 3.17
CA LYS A 70 -28.21 -18.01 2.72
C LYS A 70 -28.53 -19.20 3.62
N GLY A 71 -29.41 -18.96 4.59
CA GLY A 71 -30.23 -20.01 5.21
C GLY A 71 -31.42 -20.34 4.32
#